data_AF-A0A3L6DNN5-F1
#
_entry.id   AF-A0A3L6DNN5-F1
#
_cell.length_a   1.000
_cell.length_b   1.000
_cell.length_c   1.000
_cell.angle_alpha   90.00
_cell.angle_beta   90.00
_cell.angle_gamma   90.00
#
_symmetry.space_group_name_H-M   'P 1'
#
loop_
_entity.id
_entity.type
_entity.pdbx_description
1 polymer ?
#
loop_
_entity_poly.entity_id
_entity_poly.type
_entity_poly.pdbx_seq_one_letter_code
_entity_poly.pdbx_strand_id
1 'polypeptide(L)' 'MLGDCEFDLWKQSYVAACAAVYDKLRRSRRLDAVQSGCTALSIIKQGDLMVVANVGDSWVVLSTASDNSTITPSSSSST' A
#
# COMPACT_ATOMS: atom_id res chain seq x y z
N MET A 1 -0.06 22.06 3.50
CA MET A 1 -0.29 22.59 2.14
C MET A 1 0.52 21.85 1.08
N LEU A 2 1.86 21.75 1.14
CA LEU A 2 2.62 20.92 0.16
C LEU A 2 2.43 19.40 0.37
N GLY A 3 2.30 18.95 1.63
CA GLY A 3 2.09 17.53 1.95
C GLY A 3 0.73 16.96 1.55
N ASP A 4 -0.31 17.79 1.50
CA ASP A 4 -1.68 17.34 1.18
C ASP A 4 -1.80 16.93 -0.30
N CYS A 5 -1.21 17.74 -1.20
CA CYS A 5 -1.15 17.44 -2.64
C CYS A 5 -0.30 16.20 -2.95
N GLU A 6 0.81 16.00 -2.23
CA GLU A 6 1.68 14.83 -2.41
C GLU A 6 0.97 13.55 -1.97
N PHE A 7 0.29 13.58 -0.83
CA PHE A 7 -0.55 12.47 -0.37
C PHE A 7 -1.66 12.13 -1.38
N ASP A 8 -2.36 13.13 -1.90
CA ASP A 8 -3.40 12.93 -2.92
C ASP A 8 -2.84 12.31 -4.19
N LEU A 9 -1.64 12.71 -4.62
CA LEU A 9 -0.97 12.12 -5.77
C LEU A 9 -0.65 10.64 -5.55
N TRP A 10 -0.10 10.27 -4.39
CA TRP A 10 0.19 8.88 -4.05
C TRP A 10 -1.07 8.03 -3.96
N LYS A 11 -2.13 8.58 -3.35
CA LYS A 11 -3.44 7.92 -3.25
C LYS A 11 -4.03 7.65 -4.63
N GLN A 12 -4.07 8.66 -5.50
CA GLN A 12 -4.57 8.50 -6.88
C GLN A 12 -3.72 7.52 -7.69
N SER A 13 -2.39 7.58 -7.54
CA SER A 13 -1.46 6.67 -8.23
C SER A 13 -1.69 5.21 -7.83
N TYR A 14 -1.88 4.95 -6.54
CA TYR A 14 -2.17 3.59 -6.05
C TYR A 14 -3.51 3.07 -6.56
N VAL A 15 -4.57 3.89 -6.50
CA VAL A 15 -5.90 3.52 -7.03
C VAL A 15 -5.82 3.22 -8.52
N ALA A 16 -5.10 4.05 -9.30
CA ALA A 16 -4.91 3.83 -10.72
C ALA A 16 -4.15 2.53 -11.01
N ALA A 17 -3.10 2.23 -10.23
CA ALA A 17 -2.35 0.98 -10.35
C ALA A 17 -3.22 -0.25 -10.04
N CYS A 18 -3.99 -0.22 -8.95
CA CYS A 18 -4.93 -1.28 -8.59
C CYS A 18 -5.97 -1.50 -9.70
N ALA A 19 -6.55 -0.42 -10.23
CA ALA A 19 -7.51 -0.49 -11.32
C ALA A 19 -6.89 -1.11 -12.59
N ALA A 20 -5.67 -0.72 -12.95
CA ALA A 20 -4.97 -1.26 -14.11
C ALA A 20 -4.65 -2.76 -13.97
N VAL A 21 -4.27 -3.21 -12.77
CA VAL A 21 -4.04 -4.63 -12.48
C VAL A 21 -5.35 -5.40 -12.52
N TYR A 22 -6.39 -4.91 -11.84
CA TYR A 22 -7.70 -5.56 -11.80
C TYR A 22 -8.31 -5.69 -13.20
N ASP A 23 -8.18 -4.66 -14.02
CA ASP A 23 -8.71 -4.65 -15.39
C ASP A 23 -7.95 -5.63 -16.32
N LYS A 24 -6.65 -5.89 -16.06
CA LYS A 24 -5.90 -6.97 -16.71
C LYS A 24 -6.37 -8.35 -16.26
N LEU A 25 -6.57 -8.54 -14.95
CA LEU A 25 -7.04 -9.81 -14.38
C LEU A 25 -8.43 -10.16 -14.90
N ARG A 26 -9.36 -9.21 -14.89
CA ARG A 26 -10.73 -9.36 -15.37
C ARG A 26 -10.81 -9.77 -16.84
N ARG A 27 -9.86 -9.34 -17.68
CA ARG A 27 -9.80 -9.74 -19.10
C ARG A 27 -9.08 -11.06 -19.33
N SER A 28 -8.39 -11.61 -18.34
CA SER A 28 -7.67 -12.87 -18.47
C SER A 28 -8.63 -14.06 -18.46
N ARG A 29 -8.81 -14.73 -19.60
CA ARG A 29 -9.61 -15.98 -19.70
C ARG A 29 -9.00 -17.17 -18.96
N ARG A 30 -7.77 -17.02 -18.44
CA ARG A 30 -7.06 -18.07 -17.68
C ARG A 30 -7.28 -17.97 -16.18
N LEU A 31 -7.77 -16.83 -15.70
CA LEU A 31 -7.94 -16.55 -14.27
C LEU A 31 -9.43 -16.31 -14.02
N ASP A 32 -9.98 -16.98 -13.02
CA ASP A 32 -11.35 -16.71 -12.58
C ASP A 32 -11.38 -15.50 -11.64
N ALA A 33 -11.19 -14.31 -12.21
CA ALA A 33 -11.20 -13.05 -11.44
C ALA A 33 -12.62 -12.62 -10.99
N VAL A 34 -13.67 -13.33 -11.39
CA VAL A 34 -15.06 -13.02 -11.02
C VAL A 34 -15.46 -13.72 -9.73
N GLN A 35 -15.01 -14.97 -9.55
CA GLN A 35 -15.31 -15.76 -8.35
C GLN A 35 -14.13 -15.86 -7.37
N SER A 36 -12.94 -15.39 -7.76
CA SER A 36 -11.79 -15.24 -6.86
C SER A 36 -11.46 -13.77 -6.59
N GLY A 37 -10.81 -13.52 -5.45
CA GLY A 37 -10.33 -12.20 -5.05
C GLY A 37 -8.85 -12.25 -4.63
N CYS A 38 -8.23 -11.08 -4.50
CA CYS A 38 -6.85 -10.96 -4.04
C CYS A 38 -6.73 -9.75 -3.13
N THR A 39 -5.96 -9.89 -2.05
CA THR A 39 -5.51 -8.77 -1.22
C THR A 39 -4.24 -8.18 -1.82
N ALA A 40 -3.91 -6.93 -1.48
CA ALA A 40 -2.67 -6.32 -1.91
C ALA A 40 -2.14 -5.34 -0.85
N LEU A 41 -0.92 -5.59 -0.38
CA LEU A 41 -0.16 -4.67 0.44
C LEU A 41 1.08 -4.23 -0.34
N SER A 42 1.30 -2.93 -0.46
CA SER A 42 2.42 -2.36 -1.21
C SER A 42 3.16 -1.32 -0.37
N ILE A 43 4.49 -1.35 -0.46
CA ILE A 43 5.38 -0.43 0.22
C ILE A 43 6.26 0.23 -0.84
N ILE A 44 6.26 1.56 -0.87
CA ILE A 44 7.10 2.38 -1.76
C ILE A 44 8.03 3.19 -0.88
N LYS A 45 9.35 3.13 -1.13
CA LYS A 45 10.37 3.86 -0.39
C LYS A 45 11.14 4.76 -1.33
N GLN A 46 11.02 6.08 -1.15
CA GLN A 46 11.68 7.09 -1.96
C GLN A 46 12.41 8.09 -1.05
N GLY A 47 13.74 7.99 -0.97
CA GLY A 47 14.51 8.77 0.02
C GLY A 47 14.05 8.43 1.44
N ASP A 48 13.62 9.45 2.18
CA ASP A 48 13.07 9.35 3.53
C ASP A 48 11.54 9.17 3.56
N LEU A 49 10.88 9.24 2.39
CA LEU A 49 9.46 8.98 2.26
C LEU A 49 9.21 7.47 2.17
N MET A 50 8.30 6.97 3.00
CA MET A 50 7.76 5.62 2.92
C MET A 50 6.23 5.70 2.80
N VAL A 51 5.68 5.13 1.73
CA VAL A 51 4.24 5.04 1.48
C VAL A 51 3.81 3.59 1.64
N VAL A 52 2.79 3.38 2.46
CA VAL A 52 2.14 2.08 2.64
C VAL A 52 0.72 2.19 2.09
N ALA A 53 0.35 1.26 1.21
CA ALA A 53 -0.99 1.18 0.66
C ALA A 53 -1.51 -0.26 0.73
N ASN A 54 -2.73 -0.42 1.24
CA ASN A 54 -3.32 -1.72 1.53
C ASN A 54 -4.73 -1.83 0.94
N VAL A 55 -5.03 -2.99 0.36
CA VAL A 55 -6.34 -3.43 -0.10
C VAL A 55 -6.60 -4.80 0.50
N GLY A 56 -7.54 -4.88 1.44
CA GLY A 56 -7.88 -6.10 2.16
C GLY A 56 -7.38 -6.09 3.60
N ASP A 57 -7.12 -7.26 4.14
CA ASP A 57 -6.86 -7.52 5.55
C ASP A 57 -5.38 -7.83 5.85
N SER A 58 -4.49 -7.59 4.89
CA SER A 58 -3.05 -7.72 5.11
C SER A 58 -2.54 -6.66 6.09
N TRP A 59 -1.47 -6.99 6.82
CA TRP A 59 -0.88 -6.12 7.84
C TRP A 59 0.60 -5.85 7.58
N VAL A 60 1.06 -4.67 7.99
CA VAL A 60 2.47 -4.30 8.02
C VAL A 60 2.83 -3.75 9.40
N VAL A 61 4.04 -4.06 9.87
CA VAL A 61 4.59 -3.53 11.11
C VAL A 61 5.88 -2.81 10.77
N LEU A 62 5.98 -1.53 11.16
CA LEU A 62 7.20 -0.75 11.03
C LEU A 62 7.94 -0.73 12.37
N SER A 63 9.12 -1.32 12.37
CA SER A 63 10.04 -1.31 13.51
C SER A 63 11.03 -0.17 13.35
N THR A 64 11.15 0.70 14.36
CA THR A 64 12.21 1.72 14.40
C THR A 64 13.28 1.29 15.41
N ALA A 65 14.53 1.25 14.95
CA ALA A 65 15.67 1.03 15.82
C ALA A 65 16.19 2.39 16.31
N SER A 66 16.22 2.57 17.63
CA SER A 66 16.94 3.68 18.26
C SER A 66 18.37 3.24 18.60
N ASP A 67 19.29 4.19 18.67
CA ASP A 67 20.71 3.98 19.03
C ASP A 67 20.89 3.21 20.36
N ASN A 68 19.87 3.22 21.23
CA ASN A 68 19.82 2.45 22.48
C ASN A 68 19.38 0.98 22.29
N SER A 69 19.61 0.39 21.10
CA SER A 69 19.26 -1.01 20.71
C SER A 69 17.82 -1.45 20.98
N THR A 70 16.93 -0.50 21.25
CA THR A 70 15.52 -0.75 21.57
C THR A 70 14.71 -0.65 20.28
N ILE A 71 14.09 -1.75 19.91
CA ILE A 71 13.13 -1.82 18.80
C ILE A 71 11.75 -1.45 19.34
N THR A 72 11.16 -0.38 18.80
CA THR A 72 9.77 -0.02 19.12
C THR A 72 8.89 -0.21 17.88
N PRO A 73 7.79 -1.00 17.97
CA PRO A 73 6.83 -1.10 16.89
C PRO A 73 6.07 0.23 16.80
N SER A 74 5.97 0.77 15.59
CA SER A 74 5.16 1.93 15.29
C SER A 74 3.83 1.49 14.70
N SER A 75 2.73 1.99 15.27
CA SER A 75 1.38 1.75 14.80
C SER A 75 0.82 3.03 14.21
N SER A 76 0.39 2.99 12.95
CA SER A 76 -0.34 4.08 12.30
C SER A 76 -1.84 3.76 12.33
N SER A 77 -2.62 4.63 12.99
CA SER A 77 -4.08 4.56 12.99
C SER A 77 -4.63 5.11 11.67
N SER A 78 -5.39 4.30 10.93
CA SER A 78 -6.16 4.77 9.78
C SER A 78 -7.44 5.45 10.28
N THR A 79 -7.53 6.77 10.14
CA THR A 79 -8.79 7.53 10.23
C THR A 79 -9.48 7.61 8.89
#